data_AF-A0A1Q3JJL7-F1
#
_entry.id   AF-A0A1Q3JJL7-F1
#
_cell.length_a   1.000
_cell.length_b   1.000
_cell.length_c   1.000
_cell.angle_alpha   90.00
_cell.angle_beta   90.00
_cell.angle_gamma   90.00
#
_symmetry.space_group_name_H-M   'P 1'
#
loop_
_entity.id
_entity.type
_entity.pdbx_description
1 polymer ?
#
loop_
_entity_poly.entity_id
_entity_poly.type
_entity_poly.pdbx_seq_one_letter_code
_entity_poly.pdbx_strand_id
1 'polypeptide(L)'
;MAENNNHLQSQVRPSERAKGVAAIQSLLRLMSLMRDCYPQDDFEKVAVFLSVVSASTGWTLRDKQLLRGMGAGPLPDGLQRHISARAVAESLAMPRETVRRKLRELAASGKIIEGPEGFRIPSDAIHKDRNLEFCRGIVAEFQAAPRRISQFDELDG
;
A
#
# COMPACT_ATOMS: atom_id res chain seq x y z
N MET A 1 -0.91 -35.56 30.58
CA MET A 1 -1.49 -34.43 29.82
C MET A 1 -0.48 -33.86 28.81
N ALA A 2 0.05 -34.69 27.90
CA ALA A 2 1.08 -34.28 26.93
C ALA A 2 0.82 -34.79 25.49
N GLU A 3 -0.36 -35.34 25.20
CA GLU A 3 -0.66 -35.97 23.90
C GLU A 3 -1.38 -35.06 22.90
N ASN A 4 -1.83 -33.87 23.30
CA ASN A 4 -2.70 -33.05 22.44
C ASN A 4 -1.96 -32.07 21.51
N ASN A 5 -0.62 -32.04 21.53
CA ASN A 5 0.18 -31.08 20.74
C ASN A 5 0.83 -31.70 19.49
N ASN A 6 0.66 -33.02 19.28
CA ASN A 6 1.32 -33.76 18.20
C ASN A 6 0.50 -33.82 16.90
N HIS A 7 -0.81 -33.53 16.96
CA HIS A 7 -1.69 -33.55 15.78
C HIS A 7 -1.66 -32.27 14.93
N LEU A 8 -1.20 -31.14 15.48
CA LEU A 8 -1.04 -29.88 14.73
C LEU A 8 0.27 -29.81 13.94
N GLN A 9 1.25 -30.67 14.24
CA GLN A 9 2.52 -30.74 13.51
C GLN A 9 2.44 -31.57 12.22
N SER A 10 1.30 -32.21 11.92
CA SER A 10 1.24 -33.31 10.93
C SER A 10 0.68 -32.98 9.54
N GLN A 11 0.59 -31.72 9.10
CA GLN A 11 0.12 -31.43 7.71
C GLN A 11 0.77 -30.21 7.03
N VAL A 12 1.97 -29.78 7.44
CA VAL A 12 2.66 -28.71 6.68
C VAL A 12 3.41 -29.33 5.50
N ARG A 13 2.97 -29.06 4.28
CA ARG A 13 3.66 -29.53 3.07
C ARG A 13 5.07 -28.90 2.97
N PRO A 14 6.06 -29.60 2.40
CA PRO A 14 7.38 -29.02 2.18
C PRO A 14 7.34 -27.68 1.41
N SER A 15 6.49 -27.57 0.38
CA SER A 15 6.33 -26.32 -0.36
C SER A 15 5.77 -25.18 0.49
N GLU A 16 4.90 -25.45 1.46
CA GLU A 16 4.25 -24.42 2.29
C GLU A 16 5.25 -23.65 3.14
N ARG A 17 6.27 -24.35 3.68
CA ARG A 17 7.35 -23.69 4.43
C ARG A 17 8.16 -22.76 3.54
N ALA A 18 8.57 -23.24 2.37
CA ALA A 18 9.37 -22.46 1.42
C ALA A 18 8.58 -21.25 0.87
N LYS A 19 7.31 -21.44 0.52
CA LYS A 19 6.38 -20.39 0.12
C LYS A 19 6.20 -19.34 1.21
N GLY A 20 6.04 -19.76 2.47
CA GLY A 20 5.95 -18.86 3.61
C GLY A 20 7.18 -17.97 3.75
N VAL A 21 8.39 -18.54 3.66
CA VAL A 21 9.65 -17.76 3.70
C VAL A 21 9.72 -16.79 2.52
N ALA A 22 9.37 -17.21 1.31
CA ALA A 22 9.39 -16.36 0.12
C ALA A 22 8.38 -15.20 0.21
N ALA A 23 7.21 -15.45 0.80
CA ALA A 23 6.20 -14.43 1.07
C ALA A 23 6.71 -13.40 2.11
N ILE A 24 7.32 -13.86 3.21
CA ILE A 24 7.93 -12.97 4.22
C ILE A 24 9.03 -12.11 3.60
N GLN A 25 9.90 -12.70 2.79
CA GLN A 25 10.94 -11.93 2.09
C GLN A 25 10.34 -10.87 1.14
N SER A 26 9.22 -11.19 0.49
CA SER A 26 8.53 -10.24 -0.39
C SER A 26 7.91 -9.09 0.40
N LEU A 27 7.32 -9.39 1.55
CA LEU A 27 6.85 -8.37 2.48
C LEU A 27 7.99 -7.46 2.96
N LEU A 28 9.13 -8.04 3.36
CA LEU A 28 10.30 -7.27 3.79
C LEU A 28 10.88 -6.40 2.67
N ARG A 29 10.86 -6.86 1.41
CA ARG A 29 11.24 -6.05 0.25
C ARG A 29 10.32 -4.84 0.07
N LEU A 30 9.01 -5.02 0.21
CA LEU A 30 8.06 -3.89 0.18
C LEU A 30 8.31 -2.91 1.33
N MET A 31 8.63 -3.40 2.52
CA MET A 31 8.98 -2.54 3.66
C MET A 31 10.30 -1.79 3.44
N SER A 32 11.31 -2.42 2.84
CA SER A 32 12.55 -1.75 2.46
C SER A 32 12.28 -0.66 1.43
N LEU A 33 11.50 -0.96 0.39
CA LEU A 33 11.13 0.00 -0.63
C LEU A 33 10.39 1.22 -0.04
N MET A 34 9.47 1.00 0.91
CA MET A 34 8.82 2.10 1.65
C MET A 34 9.85 2.97 2.38
N ARG A 35 10.82 2.36 3.06
CA ARG A 35 11.87 3.11 3.77
C ARG A 35 12.74 3.93 2.80
N ASP A 36 13.11 3.35 1.66
CA ASP A 36 14.00 3.98 0.68
C ASP A 36 13.30 5.15 -0.02
N CYS A 37 12.01 5.02 -0.33
CA CYS A 37 11.22 6.09 -0.96
C CYS A 37 10.75 7.16 0.05
N TYR A 38 10.57 6.81 1.32
CA TYR A 38 10.08 7.71 2.39
C TYR A 38 11.03 7.74 3.60
N PRO A 39 12.30 8.17 3.46
CA PRO A 39 13.32 8.01 4.50
C PRO A 39 13.07 8.82 5.78
N GLN A 40 12.19 9.82 5.73
CA GLN A 40 11.88 10.72 6.85
C GLN A 40 10.53 10.40 7.52
N ASP A 41 9.76 9.46 6.98
CA ASP A 41 8.42 9.14 7.46
C ASP A 41 8.38 7.73 8.06
N ASP A 42 7.69 7.59 9.20
CA ASP A 42 7.39 6.27 9.76
C ASP A 42 6.35 5.52 8.91
N PHE A 43 6.28 4.19 9.07
CA PHE A 43 5.36 3.36 8.29
C PHE A 43 3.88 3.73 8.50
N GLU A 44 3.50 4.23 9.68
CA GLU A 44 2.13 4.67 9.92
C GLU A 44 1.78 5.90 9.09
N LYS A 45 2.71 6.86 8.95
CA LYS A 45 2.53 8.07 8.16
C LYS A 45 2.51 7.76 6.68
N VAL A 46 3.35 6.82 6.23
CA VAL A 46 3.26 6.27 4.87
C VAL A 46 1.91 5.59 4.65
N ALA A 47 1.42 4.77 5.59
CA ALA A 47 0.11 4.12 5.48
C ALA A 47 -1.05 5.14 5.41
N VAL A 48 -1.00 6.20 6.23
CA VAL A 48 -1.96 7.32 6.17
C VAL A 48 -1.93 7.98 4.79
N PHE A 49 -0.74 8.27 4.25
CA PHE A 49 -0.60 8.85 2.92
C PHE A 49 -1.19 7.94 1.83
N LEU A 50 -0.86 6.64 1.85
CA LEU A 50 -1.37 5.67 0.89
C LEU A 50 -2.89 5.47 0.99
N SER A 51 -3.46 5.61 2.19
CA SER A 51 -4.92 5.60 2.40
C SER A 51 -5.59 6.79 1.70
N VAL A 52 -4.99 8.00 1.79
CA VAL A 52 -5.46 9.18 1.06
C VAL A 52 -5.31 8.97 -0.45
N VAL A 53 -4.16 8.48 -0.93
CA VAL A 53 -3.94 8.15 -2.35
C VAL A 53 -5.03 7.21 -2.87
N SER A 54 -5.28 6.10 -2.17
CA SER A 54 -6.27 5.09 -2.56
C SER A 54 -7.69 5.66 -2.59
N ALA A 55 -8.07 6.46 -1.60
CA ALA A 55 -9.40 7.08 -1.56
C ALA A 55 -9.59 8.14 -2.66
N SER A 56 -8.54 8.92 -2.93
CA SER A 56 -8.56 9.99 -3.93
C SER A 56 -8.61 9.47 -5.37
N THR A 57 -8.03 8.30 -5.67
CA THR A 57 -7.93 7.75 -7.04
C THR A 57 -8.68 6.44 -7.27
N GLY A 58 -9.08 5.71 -6.23
CA GLY A 58 -9.70 4.39 -6.36
C GLY A 58 -11.04 4.39 -7.08
N TRP A 59 -11.72 5.54 -7.15
CA TRP A 59 -12.94 5.70 -7.95
C TRP A 59 -12.64 5.81 -9.45
N THR A 60 -11.48 6.33 -9.84
CA THR A 60 -11.04 6.45 -11.24
C THR A 60 -10.87 5.08 -11.87
N LEU A 61 -10.40 4.08 -11.11
CA LEU A 61 -10.29 2.70 -11.56
C LEU A 61 -11.64 2.08 -11.95
N ARG A 62 -12.76 2.63 -11.45
CA ARG A 62 -14.12 2.14 -11.76
C ARG A 62 -14.72 2.80 -13.00
N ASP A 63 -14.16 3.91 -13.47
CA ASP A 63 -14.60 4.63 -14.68
C ASP A 63 -13.65 4.34 -15.85
N LYS A 64 -14.14 3.60 -16.85
CA LYS A 64 -13.32 3.17 -18.00
C LYS A 64 -12.82 4.35 -18.86
N GLN A 65 -13.56 5.45 -18.92
CA GLN A 65 -13.16 6.61 -19.72
C GLN A 65 -12.02 7.36 -19.03
N LEU A 66 -12.13 7.55 -17.71
CA LEU A 66 -11.07 8.17 -16.93
C LEU A 66 -9.83 7.28 -16.83
N LEU A 67 -10.01 5.96 -16.70
CA LEU A 67 -8.91 5.00 -16.70
C LEU A 67 -8.09 5.07 -18.01
N ARG A 68 -8.77 5.18 -19.16
CA ARG A 68 -8.09 5.41 -20.45
C ARG A 68 -7.35 6.75 -20.46
N GLY A 69 -7.95 7.79 -19.90
CA GLY A 69 -7.33 9.12 -19.76
C GLY A 69 -6.07 9.13 -18.90
N MET A 70 -6.00 8.32 -17.84
CA MET A 70 -4.79 8.18 -17.00
C MET A 70 -3.58 7.63 -17.78
N GLY A 71 -3.81 6.87 -18.85
CA GLY A 71 -2.74 6.42 -19.74
C GLY A 71 -2.10 7.56 -20.55
N ALA A 72 -2.77 8.71 -20.66
CA ALA A 72 -2.31 9.88 -21.41
C ALA A 72 -1.69 10.98 -20.51
N GLY A 73 -1.83 10.90 -19.18
CA GLY A 73 -1.31 11.91 -18.27
C GLY A 73 -1.92 11.86 -16.86
N PRO A 74 -1.48 12.77 -15.96
CA PRO A 74 -2.04 12.85 -14.61
C PRO A 74 -3.54 13.17 -14.64
N LEU A 75 -4.25 12.77 -13.58
CA LEU A 75 -5.65 13.14 -13.38
C LEU A 75 -5.79 14.67 -13.34
N PRO A 76 -6.72 15.28 -14.08
CA PRO A 76 -7.01 16.70 -13.95
C PRO A 76 -7.31 17.13 -12.51
N ASP A 77 -6.92 18.37 -12.16
CA ASP A 77 -7.21 18.96 -10.86
C ASP A 77 -8.73 19.00 -10.60
N GLY A 78 -9.11 18.66 -9.37
CA GLY A 78 -10.51 18.70 -8.93
C GLY A 78 -11.29 17.42 -9.18
N LEU A 79 -10.73 16.45 -9.91
CA LEU A 79 -11.31 15.12 -10.01
C LEU A 79 -10.99 14.25 -8.78
N GLN A 80 -9.91 14.52 -8.05
CA GLN A 80 -9.55 13.72 -6.88
C GLN A 80 -10.62 13.84 -5.79
N ARG A 81 -11.11 12.70 -5.31
CA ARG A 81 -12.06 12.67 -4.19
C ARG A 81 -11.36 12.97 -2.88
N HIS A 82 -12.08 13.65 -1.99
CA HIS A 82 -11.64 13.90 -0.64
C HIS A 82 -11.95 12.70 0.26
N ILE A 83 -11.15 12.52 1.29
CA ILE A 83 -11.39 11.57 2.38
C ILE A 83 -11.30 12.30 3.72
N SER A 84 -12.22 11.99 4.64
CA SER A 84 -12.18 12.55 5.99
C SER A 84 -11.12 11.86 6.85
N ALA A 85 -10.55 12.59 7.82
CA ALA A 85 -9.62 12.00 8.80
C ALA A 85 -10.24 10.82 9.57
N ARG A 86 -11.55 10.86 9.80
CA ARG A 86 -12.31 9.77 10.42
C ARG A 86 -12.27 8.50 9.56
N ALA A 87 -12.54 8.63 8.26
CA ALA A 87 -12.53 7.49 7.34
C ALA A 87 -11.13 6.88 7.19
N VAL A 88 -10.07 7.70 7.22
CA VAL A 88 -8.68 7.20 7.24
C VAL A 88 -8.37 6.43 8.53
N ALA A 89 -8.79 6.94 9.68
CA ALA A 89 -8.60 6.25 10.96
C ALA A 89 -9.32 4.91 11.03
N GLU A 90 -10.57 4.87 10.52
CA GLU A 90 -11.36 3.65 10.44
C GLU A 90 -10.75 2.64 9.47
N SER A 91 -10.24 3.07 8.31
CA SER A 91 -9.66 2.16 7.30
C SER A 91 -8.33 1.54 7.74
N LEU A 92 -7.53 2.26 8.53
CA LEU A 92 -6.24 1.79 9.03
C LEU A 92 -6.30 1.20 10.44
N ALA A 93 -7.48 1.18 11.08
CA ALA A 93 -7.66 0.81 12.49
C ALA A 93 -6.69 1.56 13.43
N MET A 94 -6.48 2.85 13.18
CA MET A 94 -5.57 3.71 13.94
C MET A 94 -6.33 4.70 14.85
N PRO A 95 -5.73 5.16 15.97
CA PRO A 95 -6.33 6.22 16.78
C PRO A 95 -6.57 7.50 15.96
N ARG A 96 -7.74 8.11 16.12
CA ARG A 96 -8.13 9.32 15.37
C ARG A 96 -7.14 10.48 15.55
N GLU A 97 -6.62 10.66 16.76
CA GLU A 97 -5.66 11.74 17.02
C GLU A 97 -4.33 11.51 16.29
N THR A 98 -3.83 10.27 16.27
CA THR A 98 -2.64 9.87 15.50
C THR A 98 -2.81 10.18 14.01
N VAL A 99 -3.96 9.82 13.44
CA VAL A 99 -4.25 10.09 12.02
C VAL A 99 -4.36 11.59 11.75
N ARG A 100 -5.06 12.36 12.59
CA ARG A 100 -5.17 13.82 12.41
C ARG A 100 -3.81 14.50 12.45
N ARG A 101 -2.94 14.13 13.40
CA ARG A 101 -1.57 14.64 13.48
C ARG A 101 -0.79 14.36 12.19
N LYS A 102 -0.76 13.10 11.75
CA LYS A 102 -0.03 12.69 10.53
C LYS A 102 -0.58 13.34 9.26
N LEU A 103 -1.91 13.51 9.13
CA LEU A 103 -2.52 14.22 8.01
C LEU A 103 -2.08 15.69 7.96
N ARG A 104 -2.04 16.38 9.10
CA ARG A 104 -1.54 17.76 9.16
C ARG A 104 -0.07 17.86 8.76
N GLU A 105 0.77 16.93 9.21
CA GLU A 105 2.19 16.89 8.80
C GLU A 105 2.34 16.62 7.29
N LEU A 106 1.50 15.75 6.72
CA LEU A 106 1.47 15.48 5.28
C LEU A 106 0.99 16.70 4.48
N ALA A 107 -0.01 17.43 5.00
CA ALA A 107 -0.51 18.65 4.38
C ALA A 107 0.53 19.78 4.43
N ALA A 108 1.18 19.96 5.58
CA ALA A 108 2.26 20.95 5.76
C ALA A 108 3.47 20.68 4.86
N SER A 109 3.74 19.41 4.51
CA SER A 109 4.79 19.03 3.56
C SER A 109 4.34 19.03 2.09
N GLY A 110 3.09 19.42 1.80
CA GLY A 110 2.55 19.48 0.45
C GLY A 110 2.26 18.12 -0.20
N LYS A 111 2.35 17.01 0.55
CA LYS A 111 2.05 15.67 0.04
C LYS A 111 0.56 15.43 -0.17
N ILE A 112 -0.28 16.13 0.61
CA ILE A 112 -1.73 16.14 0.50
C ILE A 112 -2.25 17.58 0.58
N ILE A 113 -3.49 17.77 0.15
CA ILE A 113 -4.21 19.05 0.20
C ILE A 113 -5.36 18.89 1.19
N GLU A 114 -5.40 19.76 2.19
CA GLU A 114 -6.52 19.90 3.12
C GLU A 114 -7.58 20.85 2.52
N GLY A 115 -8.85 20.49 2.64
CA GLY A 115 -9.99 21.28 2.19
C GLY A 115 -11.24 21.04 3.05
N PRO A 116 -12.35 21.74 2.75
CA PRO A 116 -13.57 21.67 3.57
C PRO A 116 -14.17 20.26 3.69
N GLU A 117 -13.99 19.42 2.67
CA GLU A 117 -14.52 18.05 2.63
C GLU A 117 -13.53 17.00 3.14
N GLY A 118 -12.33 17.41 3.59
CA GLY A 118 -11.29 16.53 4.10
C GLY A 118 -9.97 16.70 3.35
N PHE A 119 -9.35 15.57 2.99
CA PHE A 119 -8.01 15.53 2.42
C PHE A 119 -8.01 14.86 1.05
N ARG A 120 -7.19 15.35 0.14
CA ARG A 120 -6.94 14.72 -1.17
C ARG A 120 -5.47 14.80 -1.56
N ILE A 121 -5.07 14.08 -2.59
CA ILE A 121 -3.74 14.26 -3.19
C ILE A 121 -3.72 15.39 -4.24
N PRO A 122 -2.56 16.03 -4.47
CA PRO A 122 -2.28 16.77 -5.71
C PRO A 122 -2.40 15.88 -6.96
N SER A 123 -2.69 16.48 -8.12
CA SER A 123 -2.94 15.76 -9.37
C SER A 123 -1.76 14.93 -9.90
N ASP A 124 -0.55 15.41 -9.67
CA ASP A 124 0.70 14.78 -10.09
C ASP A 124 1.34 13.91 -9.00
N ALA A 125 0.74 13.83 -7.81
CA ALA A 125 1.40 13.27 -6.62
C ALA A 125 1.90 11.83 -6.79
N ILE A 126 1.20 10.99 -7.56
CA ILE A 126 1.60 9.58 -7.80
C ILE A 126 2.65 9.48 -8.92
N HIS A 127 2.67 10.44 -9.84
CA HIS A 127 3.46 10.38 -11.08
C HIS A 127 4.78 11.15 -11.00
N LYS A 128 5.19 11.54 -9.79
CA LYS A 128 6.33 12.43 -9.56
C LYS A 128 7.33 11.84 -8.56
N ASP A 129 8.61 12.10 -8.80
CA ASP A 129 9.72 11.84 -7.88
C ASP A 129 9.71 10.43 -7.26
N ARG A 130 9.99 10.34 -5.95
CA ARG A 130 10.03 9.10 -5.17
C ARG A 130 8.68 8.39 -5.10
N ASN A 131 7.57 9.07 -5.32
CA ASN A 131 6.25 8.42 -5.32
C ASN A 131 6.09 7.54 -6.57
N LEU A 132 6.57 8.00 -7.73
CA LEU A 132 6.58 7.19 -8.95
C LEU A 132 7.54 6.00 -8.83
N GLU A 133 8.72 6.21 -8.23
CA GLU A 133 9.66 5.13 -7.92
C GLU A 133 9.02 4.07 -7.01
N PHE A 134 8.34 4.51 -5.95
CA PHE A 134 7.60 3.63 -5.05
C PHE A 134 6.54 2.82 -5.77
N CYS A 135 5.71 3.46 -6.61
CA CYS A 135 4.70 2.76 -7.41
C CYS A 135 5.32 1.73 -8.37
N ARG A 136 6.42 2.07 -9.05
CA ARG A 136 7.15 1.12 -9.92
C ARG A 136 7.68 -0.06 -9.14
N GLY A 137 8.28 0.17 -7.97
CA GLY A 137 8.80 -0.89 -7.12
C GLY A 137 7.70 -1.82 -6.58
N ILE A 138 6.55 -1.27 -6.17
CA ILE A 138 5.38 -2.06 -5.77
C ILE A 138 4.92 -2.96 -6.92
N VAL A 139 4.75 -2.39 -8.12
CA VAL A 139 4.32 -3.14 -9.30
C VAL A 139 5.31 -4.25 -9.64
N ALA A 140 6.61 -3.96 -9.64
CA ALA A 140 7.66 -4.93 -9.89
C ALA A 140 7.64 -6.08 -8.86
N GLU A 141 7.45 -5.76 -7.59
CA GLU A 141 7.38 -6.77 -6.54
C GLU A 141 6.11 -7.63 -6.65
N PHE A 142 4.95 -7.05 -6.96
CA PHE A 142 3.72 -7.82 -7.22
C PHE A 142 3.81 -8.70 -8.47
N GLN A 143 4.67 -8.39 -9.43
CA GLN A 143 4.95 -9.25 -10.58
C GLN A 143 6.02 -10.32 -10.30
N ALA A 144 6.96 -10.05 -9.40
CA ALA A 144 8.06 -10.95 -9.07
C ALA A 144 7.70 -11.95 -7.95
N ALA A 145 6.93 -11.53 -6.95
CA ALA A 145 6.59 -12.34 -5.79
C ALA A 145 5.82 -13.62 -6.15
N PRO A 146 4.78 -13.59 -7.02
CA PRO A 146 4.07 -14.82 -7.39
C PRO A 146 4.99 -15.87 -8.00
N ARG A 147 5.92 -15.46 -8.88
CA ARG A 147 6.91 -16.37 -9.50
C ARG A 147 7.85 -17.00 -8.47
N ARG A 148 8.33 -16.21 -7.50
CA ARG A 148 9.18 -16.72 -6.41
C ARG A 148 8.44 -17.64 -5.44
N ILE A 149 7.13 -17.49 -5.30
CA ILE A 149 6.31 -18.35 -4.44
C ILE A 149 5.99 -19.66 -5.18
N SER A 150 5.57 -19.57 -6.45
CA SER A 150 5.17 -20.74 -7.25
C SER A 150 6.33 -21.66 -7.60
N GLN A 151 7.58 -21.19 -7.67
CA GLN A 151 8.74 -22.06 -7.94
C GLN A 151 8.90 -23.21 -6.93
N PHE A 152 8.29 -23.10 -5.74
CA PHE A 152 8.33 -24.15 -4.72
C PHE A 152 7.20 -25.16 -4.86
N ASP A 153 6.26 -25.00 -5.80
CA ASP A 153 5.22 -25.98 -6.11
C ASP A 153 5.84 -27.34 -6.48
N GLU A 154 7.03 -27.33 -7.07
CA GLU A 154 7.80 -28.53 -7.43
C GLU A 154 8.21 -29.40 -6.24
N LEU A 155 8.24 -28.84 -5.02
CA LEU A 155 8.56 -29.58 -3.79
C LEU A 155 7.42 -30.47 -3.28
N ASP A 156 6.23 -30.36 -3.88
CA ASP A 156 5.07 -31.20 -3.58
C ASP A 156 4.95 -32.42 -4.54
N GLY A 157 5.88 -32.56 -5.49
CA GLY A 157 5.94 -33.67 -6.47
C GLY A 157 6.69 -34.91 -6.00
#